data_AF-F4MZX1-F1
#
_entry.id   AF-F4MZX1-F1
#
_cell.length_a   1.000
_cell.length_b   1.000
_cell.length_c   1.000
_cell.angle_alpha   90.00
_cell.angle_beta   90.00
_cell.angle_gamma   90.00
#
_symmetry.space_group_name_H-M   'P 1'
#
loop_
_entity.id
_entity.type
_entity.pdbx_description
1 polymer ?
#
loop_
_entity_poly.entity_id
_entity_poly.type
_entity_poly.pdbx_seq_one_letter_code
_entity_poly.pdbx_strand_id
1 'polypeptide(L)'
;LPRALAVLMVGASLAVSGAVMQALFENPLAEPGLLGVANGAGVALVMAVLLGHGLLPIWFLSACAIAGALLMTMLLLGFARRRLLTNARLLLVGVALGIVCSAIMTWAVYFSTSLDLRQLMYWMMGGFSGIDWRHQGLVLALLPIVLWLCCQGHVLNFMSLGEQQAQQLGVSLHLWRNLLVLAIGLLVGVSVALAGVISFIGLVIPHILRLTGLTDQRRLLVGCALAGGGDTVIS
;
A
#
# COMPACT_ATOMS: atom_id res chain seq x y z
N LEU A 1 0.91 22.07 9.83
CA LEU A 1 1.79 21.07 10.46
C LEU A 1 1.25 19.63 10.36
N PRO A 2 0.08 19.25 10.90
CA PRO A 2 -0.38 17.86 10.90
C PRO A 2 -0.58 17.32 9.47
N ARG A 3 -1.17 18.12 8.59
CA ARG A 3 -1.30 17.81 7.16
C ARG A 3 0.06 17.55 6.49
N ALA A 4 1.05 18.43 6.69
CA ALA A 4 2.37 18.28 6.08
C ALA A 4 3.07 16.99 6.52
N LEU A 5 2.97 16.64 7.81
CA LEU A 5 3.50 15.37 8.32
C LEU A 5 2.80 14.16 7.72
N ALA A 6 1.46 14.20 7.59
CA ALA A 6 0.73 13.11 6.95
C ALA A 6 1.10 12.94 5.48
N VAL A 7 1.22 14.05 4.73
CA VAL A 7 1.67 14.04 3.33
C VAL A 7 3.04 13.40 3.19
N LEU A 8 4.01 13.85 4.00
CA LEU A 8 5.37 13.28 4.02
C LEU A 8 5.36 11.78 4.32
N MET A 9 4.62 11.36 5.35
CA MET A 9 4.60 9.97 5.80
C MET A 9 3.88 9.05 4.81
N VAL A 10 2.77 9.50 4.23
CA VAL A 10 2.04 8.74 3.19
C VAL A 10 2.91 8.59 1.95
N GLY A 11 3.55 9.67 1.49
CA GLY A 11 4.49 9.63 0.37
C GLY A 11 5.63 8.64 0.57
N ALA A 12 6.31 8.75 1.72
CA ALA A 12 7.38 7.82 2.10
C ALA A 12 6.88 6.36 2.16
N SER A 13 5.70 6.13 2.75
CA SER A 13 5.10 4.81 2.88
C SER A 13 4.80 4.18 1.52
N LEU A 14 4.22 4.93 0.59
CA LEU A 14 3.89 4.44 -0.74
C LEU A 14 5.14 4.17 -1.59
N ALA A 15 6.13 5.08 -1.54
CA ALA A 15 7.39 4.91 -2.26
C ALA A 15 8.19 3.69 -1.75
N VAL A 16 8.32 3.53 -0.43
CA VAL A 16 8.98 2.36 0.19
C VAL A 16 8.20 1.08 -0.12
N SER A 17 6.87 1.09 0.01
CA SER A 17 6.03 -0.07 -0.32
C SER A 17 6.22 -0.49 -1.77
N GLY A 18 6.28 0.47 -2.70
CA GLY A 18 6.56 0.24 -4.10
C GLY A 18 7.93 -0.39 -4.34
N ALA A 19 8.99 0.17 -3.73
CA ALA A 19 10.35 -0.37 -3.84
C ALA A 19 10.48 -1.81 -3.31
N VAL A 20 9.81 -2.13 -2.20
CA VAL A 20 9.76 -3.48 -1.63
C VAL A 20 8.97 -4.41 -2.55
N MET A 21 7.82 -3.95 -3.07
CA MET A 21 7.01 -4.73 -4.01
C MET A 21 7.79 -5.08 -5.27
N GLN A 22 8.44 -4.10 -5.89
CA GLN A 22 9.24 -4.32 -7.10
C GLN A 22 10.37 -5.32 -6.87
N ALA A 23 11.04 -5.25 -5.72
CA ALA A 23 12.09 -6.18 -5.35
C ALA A 23 11.54 -7.60 -5.08
N LEU A 24 10.40 -7.71 -4.40
CA LEU A 24 9.82 -9.00 -4.03
C LEU A 24 9.26 -9.78 -5.23
N PHE A 25 8.66 -9.06 -6.18
CA PHE A 25 8.05 -9.66 -7.37
C PHE A 25 8.98 -9.69 -8.57
N GLU A 26 10.22 -9.19 -8.43
CA GLU A 26 11.20 -9.04 -9.51
C GLU A 26 10.59 -8.34 -10.74
N ASN A 27 9.73 -7.35 -10.48
CA ASN A 27 8.98 -6.66 -11.51
C ASN A 27 9.01 -5.15 -11.27
N PRO A 28 9.66 -4.35 -12.14
CA PRO A 28 9.76 -2.90 -11.96
C PRO A 28 8.40 -2.18 -12.08
N LEU A 29 7.37 -2.84 -12.61
CA LEU A 29 6.02 -2.30 -12.74
C LEU A 29 5.09 -2.71 -11.58
N ALA A 30 5.60 -3.43 -10.57
CA ALA A 30 4.79 -3.81 -9.42
C ALA A 30 4.52 -2.60 -8.51
N GLU A 31 3.24 -2.33 -8.26
CA GLU A 31 2.79 -1.29 -7.33
C GLU A 31 1.71 -1.85 -6.39
N PRO A 32 1.65 -1.43 -5.12
CA PRO A 32 0.60 -1.85 -4.19
C PRO A 32 -0.83 -1.54 -4.63
N GLY A 33 -1.05 -0.43 -5.33
CA GLY A 33 -2.36 -0.12 -5.91
C GLY A 33 -2.84 -1.17 -6.92
N LEU A 34 -1.91 -1.75 -7.68
CA LEU A 34 -2.22 -2.75 -8.73
C LEU A 34 -2.56 -4.14 -8.17
N LEU A 35 -2.20 -4.43 -6.91
CA LEU A 35 -2.54 -5.71 -6.25
C LEU A 35 -3.92 -5.70 -5.58
N GLY A 36 -4.74 -4.66 -5.82
CA GLY A 36 -6.08 -4.57 -5.25
C GLY A 36 -6.12 -4.26 -3.75
N VAL A 37 -4.97 -4.01 -3.10
CA VAL A 37 -4.91 -3.66 -1.67
C VAL A 37 -5.58 -2.29 -1.43
N ALA A 38 -5.24 -1.29 -2.25
CA ALA A 38 -5.87 0.03 -2.18
C ALA A 38 -7.37 -0.03 -2.52
N ASN A 39 -7.74 -0.82 -3.54
CA ASN A 39 -9.14 -1.00 -3.92
C ASN A 39 -9.94 -1.72 -2.82
N GLY A 40 -9.34 -2.70 -2.13
CA GLY A 40 -9.98 -3.40 -1.00
C GLY A 40 -10.24 -2.48 0.19
N ALA A 41 -9.29 -1.59 0.50
CA ALA A 41 -9.51 -0.54 1.50
C ALA A 41 -10.68 0.37 1.11
N GLY A 42 -10.77 0.73 -0.18
CA GLY A 42 -11.88 1.53 -0.70
C GLY A 42 -13.22 0.85 -0.59
N VAL A 43 -13.32 -0.39 -1.04
CA VAL A 43 -14.55 -1.18 -0.90
C VAL A 43 -15.00 -1.24 0.56
N ALA A 44 -14.08 -1.55 1.49
CA ALA A 44 -14.43 -1.65 2.90
C ALA A 44 -14.92 -0.32 3.48
N LEU A 45 -14.29 0.79 3.12
CA LEU A 45 -14.70 2.12 3.57
C LEU A 45 -16.07 2.51 2.99
N VAL A 46 -16.28 2.28 1.70
CA VAL A 46 -17.55 2.59 1.02
C VAL A 46 -18.70 1.77 1.59
N MET A 47 -18.48 0.47 1.79
CA MET A 47 -19.47 -0.38 2.44
C MET A 47 -19.77 0.10 3.86
N ALA A 48 -18.77 0.57 4.62
CA ALA A 48 -19.00 1.14 5.94
C ALA A 48 -19.83 2.43 5.87
N VAL A 49 -19.56 3.33 4.93
CA VAL A 49 -20.36 4.56 4.75
C VAL A 49 -21.82 4.24 4.41
N LEU A 50 -22.04 3.34 3.46
CA LEU A 50 -23.39 2.94 3.02
C LEU A 50 -24.17 2.24 4.14
N LEU A 51 -23.56 1.26 4.82
CA LEU A 51 -24.21 0.52 5.92
C LEU A 51 -24.35 1.35 7.20
N GLY A 52 -23.50 2.34 7.38
CA GLY A 52 -23.49 3.23 8.54
C GLY A 52 -24.40 4.44 8.40
N HIS A 53 -25.03 4.64 7.24
CA HIS A 53 -25.89 5.80 6.94
C HIS A 53 -25.19 7.15 7.26
N GLY A 54 -23.87 7.22 7.08
CA GLY A 54 -23.07 8.42 7.38
C GLY A 54 -22.91 8.78 8.87
N LEU A 55 -23.39 7.96 9.80
CA LEU A 55 -23.34 8.21 11.26
C LEU A 55 -22.08 7.66 11.93
N LEU A 56 -21.26 6.92 11.18
CA LEU A 56 -20.07 6.27 11.75
C LEU A 56 -18.96 7.29 12.03
N PRO A 57 -18.26 7.16 13.17
CA PRO A 57 -17.17 8.04 13.50
C PRO A 57 -15.95 7.79 12.59
N ILE A 58 -15.16 8.83 12.35
CA ILE A 58 -14.02 8.81 11.41
C ILE A 58 -13.01 7.68 11.72
N TRP A 59 -12.74 7.41 12.99
CA TRP A 59 -11.80 6.35 13.39
C TRP A 59 -12.28 4.96 12.98
N PHE A 60 -13.60 4.74 12.96
CA PHE A 60 -14.19 3.48 12.53
C PHE A 60 -14.07 3.32 11.01
N LEU A 61 -14.30 4.38 10.24
CA LEU A 61 -14.09 4.39 8.80
C LEU A 61 -12.62 4.11 8.44
N SER A 62 -11.67 4.72 9.15
CA SER A 62 -10.24 4.42 8.98
C SER A 62 -9.91 2.97 9.33
N ALA A 63 -10.51 2.41 10.39
CA ALA A 63 -10.33 1.01 10.75
C ALA A 63 -10.89 0.05 9.67
N CYS A 64 -12.04 0.37 9.08
CA CYS A 64 -12.61 -0.39 7.95
C CYS A 64 -11.68 -0.36 6.74
N ALA A 65 -11.11 0.79 6.38
CA ALA A 65 -10.16 0.90 5.28
C ALA A 65 -8.91 0.04 5.52
N ILE A 66 -8.32 0.11 6.71
CA ILE A 66 -7.15 -0.71 7.09
C ILE A 66 -7.52 -2.20 7.06
N ALA A 67 -8.68 -2.56 7.60
CA ALA A 67 -9.16 -3.95 7.59
C ALA A 67 -9.38 -4.46 6.16
N GLY A 68 -9.91 -3.63 5.25
CA GLY A 68 -10.09 -3.98 3.84
C GLY A 68 -8.76 -4.24 3.13
N ALA A 69 -7.77 -3.36 3.33
CA ALA A 69 -6.41 -3.57 2.81
C ALA A 69 -5.78 -4.85 3.35
N LEU A 70 -5.87 -5.07 4.67
CA LEU A 70 -5.34 -6.28 5.31
C LEU A 70 -6.03 -7.55 4.82
N LEU A 71 -7.36 -7.52 4.66
CA LEU A 71 -8.13 -8.65 4.14
C LEU A 71 -7.68 -9.01 2.73
N MET A 72 -7.50 -8.03 1.83
CA MET A 72 -6.97 -8.28 0.49
C MET A 72 -5.54 -8.83 0.53
N THR A 73 -4.70 -8.29 1.42
CA THR A 73 -3.34 -8.76 1.63
C THR A 73 -3.33 -10.23 2.11
N MET A 74 -4.21 -10.60 3.03
CA MET A 74 -4.36 -11.97 3.52
C MET A 74 -4.90 -12.91 2.46
N LEU A 75 -5.86 -12.48 1.64
CA LEU A 75 -6.34 -13.27 0.50
C LEU A 75 -5.20 -13.56 -0.47
N LEU A 76 -4.42 -12.55 -0.83
CA LEU A 76 -3.27 -12.68 -1.72
C LEU A 76 -2.22 -13.66 -1.14
N LEU A 77 -1.88 -13.54 0.14
CA LEU A 77 -0.99 -14.49 0.82
C LEU A 77 -1.57 -15.91 0.90
N GLY A 78 -2.88 -16.04 1.08
CA GLY A 78 -3.59 -17.32 1.09
C GLY A 78 -3.49 -18.05 -0.25
N PHE A 79 -3.69 -17.33 -1.36
CA PHE A 79 -3.47 -17.87 -2.71
C PHE A 79 -2.00 -18.22 -2.94
N ALA A 80 -1.07 -17.38 -2.48
CA ALA A 80 0.36 -17.62 -2.61
C ALA A 80 0.82 -18.89 -1.90
N ARG A 81 0.23 -19.22 -0.74
CA ARG A 81 0.54 -20.45 0.03
C ARG A 81 -0.10 -21.71 -0.56
N ARG A 82 -1.39 -21.68 -0.91
CA ARG A 82 -2.13 -22.90 -1.29
C ARG A 82 -1.75 -23.47 -2.66
N ARG A 83 -1.24 -22.63 -3.56
CA ARG A 83 -1.07 -22.98 -4.97
C ARG A 83 0.40 -22.95 -5.44
N LEU A 84 1.37 -22.75 -4.53
CA LEU A 84 2.80 -22.58 -4.83
C LEU A 84 3.01 -21.69 -6.07
N LEU A 85 2.30 -20.56 -6.12
CA LEU A 85 2.25 -19.72 -7.30
C LEU A 85 3.58 -18.99 -7.50
N THR A 86 4.01 -18.92 -8.76
CA THR A 86 5.08 -18.02 -9.19
C THR A 86 4.68 -16.56 -8.98
N ASN A 87 5.67 -15.67 -8.85
CA ASN A 87 5.45 -14.23 -8.66
C ASN A 87 4.51 -13.66 -9.73
N ALA A 88 4.68 -14.03 -11.00
CA ALA A 88 3.81 -13.60 -12.10
C ALA A 88 2.35 -14.01 -11.93
N ARG A 89 2.06 -15.24 -11.47
CA ARG A 89 0.69 -15.68 -11.21
C ARG A 89 0.08 -14.97 -10.01
N LEU A 90 0.88 -14.67 -9.00
CA LEU A 90 0.43 -13.92 -7.84
C LEU A 90 0.07 -12.47 -8.19
N LEU A 91 0.82 -11.83 -9.09
CA LEU A 91 0.45 -10.53 -9.68
C LEU A 91 -0.90 -10.61 -10.40
N LEU A 92 -1.12 -11.63 -11.25
CA LEU A 92 -2.39 -11.82 -11.95
C LEU A 92 -3.57 -12.00 -11.00
N VAL A 93 -3.39 -12.73 -9.90
CA VAL A 93 -4.41 -12.87 -8.84
C VAL A 93 -4.71 -11.51 -8.21
N GLY A 94 -3.68 -10.71 -7.89
CA GLY A 94 -3.86 -9.36 -7.34
C GLY A 94 -4.62 -8.44 -8.30
N VAL A 95 -4.29 -8.46 -9.58
CA VAL A 95 -5.00 -7.69 -10.62
C VAL A 95 -6.46 -8.14 -10.71
N ALA A 96 -6.73 -9.44 -10.72
CA ALA A 96 -8.09 -9.98 -10.75
C ALA A 96 -8.91 -9.54 -9.51
N LEU A 97 -8.32 -9.60 -8.31
CA LEU A 97 -8.93 -9.09 -7.08
C LEU A 97 -9.20 -7.59 -7.18
N GLY A 98 -8.27 -6.82 -7.74
CA GLY A 98 -8.43 -5.38 -7.98
C GLY A 98 -9.61 -5.06 -8.91
N ILE A 99 -9.82 -5.84 -9.97
CA ILE A 99 -10.96 -5.71 -10.88
C ILE A 99 -12.28 -6.03 -10.16
N VAL A 100 -12.31 -7.11 -9.36
CA VAL A 100 -13.49 -7.45 -8.53
C VAL A 100 -13.83 -6.31 -7.57
N CYS A 101 -12.84 -5.74 -6.88
CA CYS A 101 -13.06 -4.59 -6.01
C CYS A 101 -13.60 -3.37 -6.79
N SER A 102 -13.08 -3.12 -7.98
CA SER A 102 -13.55 -2.03 -8.84
C SER A 102 -15.00 -2.23 -9.26
N ALA A 103 -15.40 -3.47 -9.60
CA ALA A 103 -16.79 -3.79 -9.90
C ALA A 103 -17.73 -3.55 -8.71
N ILE A 104 -17.29 -3.92 -7.49
CA ILE A 104 -18.04 -3.65 -6.25
C ILE A 104 -18.16 -2.14 -6.02
N MET A 105 -17.08 -1.37 -6.21
CA MET A 105 -17.11 0.10 -6.11
C MET A 105 -18.11 0.71 -7.11
N THR A 106 -18.13 0.24 -8.36
CA THR A 106 -19.09 0.70 -9.38
C THR A 106 -20.54 0.42 -8.98
N TRP A 107 -20.80 -0.76 -8.41
CA TRP A 107 -22.12 -1.09 -7.86
C TRP A 107 -22.49 -0.17 -6.70
N ALA A 108 -21.57 0.05 -5.76
CA ALA A 108 -21.79 0.95 -4.63
C ALA A 108 -22.12 2.38 -5.09
N VAL A 109 -21.41 2.88 -6.10
CA VAL A 109 -21.68 4.18 -6.75
C VAL A 109 -23.08 4.21 -7.36
N TYR A 110 -23.48 3.16 -8.08
CA TYR A 110 -24.80 3.09 -8.72
C TYR A 110 -25.96 3.15 -7.72
N PHE A 111 -25.81 2.52 -6.54
CA PHE A 111 -26.83 2.51 -5.49
C PHE A 111 -26.69 3.68 -4.48
N SER A 112 -25.70 4.55 -4.63
CA SER A 112 -25.44 5.66 -3.70
C SER A 112 -26.36 6.87 -3.91
N THR A 113 -26.69 7.58 -2.83
CA THR A 113 -27.41 8.86 -2.91
C THR A 113 -26.47 10.01 -3.29
N SER A 114 -27.01 11.20 -3.59
CA SER A 114 -26.20 12.35 -4.03
C SER A 114 -25.13 12.81 -3.03
N LEU A 115 -25.39 12.65 -1.72
CA LEU A 115 -24.43 12.99 -0.65
C LEU A 115 -23.34 11.93 -0.51
N ASP A 116 -23.72 10.65 -0.52
CA ASP A 116 -22.79 9.52 -0.43
C ASP A 116 -21.87 9.49 -1.65
N LEU A 117 -22.41 9.78 -2.84
CA LEU A 117 -21.67 9.85 -4.09
C LEU A 117 -20.55 10.90 -4.04
N ARG A 118 -20.84 12.09 -3.49
CA ARG A 118 -19.84 13.15 -3.36
C ARG A 118 -18.70 12.73 -2.42
N GLN A 119 -19.02 12.08 -1.30
CA GLN A 119 -18.02 11.56 -0.36
C GLN A 119 -17.17 10.46 -1.01
N LEU A 120 -17.82 9.54 -1.72
CA LEU A 120 -17.19 8.51 -2.54
C LEU A 120 -16.20 9.09 -3.54
N MET A 121 -16.61 10.11 -4.31
CA MET A 121 -15.74 10.76 -5.29
C MET A 121 -14.55 11.46 -4.63
N TYR A 122 -14.75 12.19 -3.52
CA TYR A 122 -13.64 12.79 -2.79
C TYR A 122 -12.63 11.75 -2.30
N TRP A 123 -13.13 10.60 -1.84
CA TRP A 123 -12.26 9.55 -1.35
C TRP A 123 -11.50 8.82 -2.47
N MET A 124 -12.17 8.59 -3.61
CA MET A 124 -11.55 7.99 -4.80
C MET A 124 -10.50 8.91 -5.45
N MET A 125 -10.70 10.23 -5.40
CA MET A 125 -9.69 11.19 -5.87
C MET A 125 -8.49 11.30 -4.93
N GLY A 126 -8.66 10.88 -3.67
CA GLY A 126 -7.69 11.10 -2.62
C GLY A 126 -7.58 12.58 -2.24
N GLY A 127 -7.04 12.83 -1.05
CA GLY A 127 -6.82 14.19 -0.58
C GLY A 127 -6.42 14.27 0.89
N PHE A 128 -5.64 15.31 1.20
CA PHE A 128 -5.15 15.59 2.55
C PHE A 128 -5.92 16.75 3.23
N SER A 129 -7.03 17.20 2.64
CA SER A 129 -7.77 18.40 3.08
C SER A 129 -8.45 18.23 4.45
N GLY A 130 -8.81 17.01 4.85
CA GLY A 130 -9.47 16.69 6.12
C GLY A 130 -8.52 16.29 7.27
N ILE A 131 -7.21 16.43 7.10
CA ILE A 131 -6.24 15.93 8.08
C ILE A 131 -5.99 16.93 9.20
N ASP A 132 -6.59 16.61 10.35
CA ASP A 132 -6.35 17.27 11.63
C ASP A 132 -5.48 16.43 12.59
N TRP A 133 -5.09 17.02 13.72
CA TRP A 133 -4.36 16.36 14.82
C TRP A 133 -5.02 15.10 15.36
N ARG A 134 -6.33 14.91 15.12
CA ARG A 134 -7.05 13.67 15.45
C ARG A 134 -6.47 12.43 14.75
N HIS A 135 -5.81 12.62 13.60
CA HIS A 135 -5.20 11.54 12.81
C HIS A 135 -3.74 11.26 13.19
N GLN A 136 -3.19 11.95 14.20
CA GLN A 136 -1.79 11.81 14.60
C GLN A 136 -1.40 10.35 14.91
N GLY A 137 -2.32 9.56 15.48
CA GLY A 137 -2.07 8.16 15.80
C GLY A 137 -1.81 7.31 14.55
N LEU A 138 -2.55 7.57 13.47
CA LEU A 138 -2.37 6.88 12.19
C LEU A 138 -1.07 7.29 11.51
N VAL A 139 -0.73 8.58 11.54
CA VAL A 139 0.55 9.08 11.00
C VAL A 139 1.74 8.49 11.78
N LEU A 140 1.65 8.45 13.11
CA LEU A 140 2.68 7.84 13.97
C LEU A 140 2.81 6.34 13.75
N ALA A 141 1.72 5.64 13.39
CA ALA A 141 1.74 4.21 13.11
C ALA A 141 2.54 3.86 11.83
N LEU A 142 2.64 4.77 10.86
CA LEU A 142 3.43 4.55 9.63
C LEU A 142 4.94 4.53 9.92
N LEU A 143 5.40 5.41 10.82
CA LEU A 143 6.83 5.64 11.08
C LEU A 143 7.63 4.39 11.47
N PRO A 144 7.23 3.58 12.48
CA PRO A 144 7.99 2.38 12.84
C PRO A 144 8.04 1.36 11.71
N ILE A 145 6.99 1.26 10.88
CA ILE A 145 6.93 0.30 9.78
C ILE A 145 7.87 0.74 8.64
N VAL A 146 7.87 2.03 8.29
CA VAL A 146 8.80 2.58 7.30
C VAL A 146 10.25 2.39 7.76
N LEU A 147 10.57 2.74 9.00
CA LEU A 147 11.92 2.57 9.56
C LEU A 147 12.34 1.09 9.55
N TRP A 148 11.45 0.20 9.97
CA TRP A 148 11.72 -1.24 9.94
C TRP A 148 12.00 -1.74 8.53
N LEU A 149 11.21 -1.32 7.52
CA LEU A 149 11.43 -1.69 6.12
C LEU A 149 12.75 -1.14 5.59
N CYS A 150 13.12 0.10 5.90
CA CYS A 150 14.41 0.68 5.50
C CYS A 150 15.60 -0.16 6.00
N CYS A 151 15.47 -0.81 7.15
CA CYS A 151 16.50 -1.72 7.68
C CYS A 151 16.55 -3.09 6.97
N GLN A 152 15.53 -3.47 6.19
CA GLN A 152 15.46 -4.79 5.52
C GLN A 152 16.15 -4.84 4.15
N GLY A 153 16.87 -3.80 3.75
CA GLY A 153 17.53 -3.76 2.44
C GLY A 153 18.48 -4.94 2.17
N HIS A 154 19.14 -5.48 3.20
CA HIS A 154 20.02 -6.63 3.03
C HIS A 154 19.28 -7.92 2.64
N VAL A 155 18.15 -8.17 3.29
CA VAL A 155 17.32 -9.36 3.03
C VAL A 155 16.76 -9.29 1.61
N LEU A 156 16.32 -8.11 1.18
CA LEU A 156 15.82 -7.90 -0.17
C LEU A 156 16.92 -8.04 -1.24
N ASN A 157 18.15 -7.58 -0.97
CA ASN A 157 19.29 -7.85 -1.85
C ASN A 157 19.53 -9.35 -1.99
N PHE A 158 19.46 -10.12 -0.89
CA PHE A 158 19.57 -11.58 -0.97
C PHE A 158 18.44 -12.23 -1.76
N MET A 159 17.20 -11.77 -1.58
CA MET A 159 16.07 -12.26 -2.39
C MET A 159 16.25 -11.97 -3.88
N SER A 160 16.86 -10.83 -4.24
CA SER A 160 17.10 -10.47 -5.64
C SER A 160 18.17 -11.32 -6.35
N LEU A 161 18.98 -12.07 -5.60
CA LEU A 161 19.96 -13.02 -6.16
C LEU A 161 19.30 -14.31 -6.69
N GLY A 162 18.03 -14.52 -6.37
CA GLY A 162 17.28 -15.72 -6.70
C GLY A 162 16.98 -16.59 -5.49
N GLU A 163 15.94 -17.42 -5.62
CA GLU A 163 15.42 -18.27 -4.56
C GLU A 163 16.47 -19.27 -4.03
N GLN A 164 17.24 -19.91 -4.90
CA GLN A 164 18.23 -20.91 -4.48
C GLN A 164 19.39 -20.29 -3.69
N GLN A 165 19.91 -19.15 -4.16
CA GLN A 165 21.02 -18.44 -3.53
C GLN A 165 20.61 -17.87 -2.17
N ALA A 166 19.40 -17.30 -2.07
CA ALA A 166 18.87 -16.78 -0.81
C ALA A 166 18.71 -17.88 0.26
N GLN A 167 18.24 -19.07 -0.13
CA GLN A 167 18.09 -20.21 0.78
C GLN A 167 19.44 -20.72 1.29
N GLN A 168 20.46 -20.78 0.42
CA GLN A 168 21.82 -21.18 0.80
C GLN A 168 22.47 -20.20 1.79
N LEU A 169 22.10 -18.92 1.73
CA LEU A 169 22.53 -17.88 2.68
C LEU A 169 21.71 -17.88 3.99
N GLY A 170 20.81 -18.84 4.19
CA GLY A 170 20.02 -19.01 5.40
C GLY A 170 18.77 -18.12 5.49
N VAL A 171 18.35 -17.49 4.38
CA VAL A 171 17.17 -16.63 4.34
C VAL A 171 15.92 -17.46 4.07
N SER A 172 14.96 -17.44 4.99
CA SER A 172 13.66 -18.09 4.82
C SER A 172 12.72 -17.22 3.95
N LEU A 173 12.78 -17.43 2.62
CA LEU A 173 11.97 -16.68 1.65
C LEU A 173 10.49 -16.60 2.00
N HIS A 174 9.88 -17.71 2.43
CA HIS A 174 8.46 -17.73 2.77
C HIS A 174 8.12 -16.83 3.96
N LEU A 175 8.98 -16.80 4.99
CA LEU A 175 8.76 -15.96 6.17
C LEU A 175 8.88 -14.49 5.77
N TRP A 176 9.98 -14.13 5.11
CA TRP A 176 10.25 -12.76 4.71
C TRP A 176 9.24 -12.24 3.70
N ARG A 177 8.82 -13.06 2.73
CA ARG A 177 7.74 -12.70 1.80
C ARG A 177 6.45 -12.36 2.54
N ASN A 178 6.04 -13.18 3.52
CA ASN A 178 4.82 -12.91 4.27
C ASN A 178 4.96 -11.63 5.12
N LEU A 179 6.10 -11.44 5.79
CA LEU A 179 6.35 -10.24 6.60
C LEU A 179 6.35 -8.95 5.76
N LEU A 180 7.03 -8.95 4.62
CA LEU A 180 7.10 -7.80 3.72
C LEU A 180 5.73 -7.46 3.12
N VAL A 181 5.00 -8.46 2.62
CA VAL A 181 3.66 -8.26 2.07
C VAL A 181 2.69 -7.74 3.13
N LEU A 182 2.78 -8.24 4.38
CA LEU A 182 1.97 -7.76 5.49
C LEU A 182 2.32 -6.32 5.87
N ALA A 183 3.61 -5.97 5.90
CA ALA A 183 4.06 -4.60 6.14
C ALA A 183 3.59 -3.62 5.05
N ILE A 184 3.67 -4.02 3.77
CA ILE A 184 3.12 -3.25 2.65
C ILE A 184 1.61 -3.06 2.82
N GLY A 185 0.89 -4.14 3.13
CA GLY A 185 -0.56 -4.09 3.34
C GLY A 185 -0.97 -3.11 4.44
N LEU A 186 -0.23 -3.08 5.55
CA LEU A 186 -0.43 -2.12 6.63
C LEU A 186 -0.11 -0.68 6.20
N LEU A 187 1.04 -0.44 5.56
CA LEU A 187 1.42 0.89 5.10
C LEU A 187 0.40 1.47 4.12
N VAL A 188 -0.01 0.66 3.14
CA VAL A 188 -0.99 1.06 2.12
C VAL A 188 -2.36 1.25 2.76
N GLY A 189 -2.80 0.34 3.63
CA GLY A 189 -4.08 0.46 4.32
C GLY A 189 -4.20 1.73 5.17
N VAL A 190 -3.16 2.04 5.95
CA VAL A 190 -3.11 3.27 6.76
C VAL A 190 -2.99 4.51 5.87
N SER A 191 -2.21 4.46 4.79
CA SER A 191 -2.09 5.56 3.83
C SER A 191 -3.43 5.87 3.17
N VAL A 192 -4.15 4.83 2.77
CA VAL A 192 -5.46 4.93 2.13
C VAL A 192 -6.54 5.39 3.12
N ALA A 193 -6.44 4.99 4.38
CA ALA A 193 -7.30 5.50 5.44
C ALA A 193 -7.08 7.01 5.75
N LEU A 194 -5.86 7.51 5.53
CA LEU A 194 -5.50 8.91 5.77
C LEU A 194 -5.84 9.82 4.60
N ALA A 195 -5.55 9.37 3.38
CA ALA A 195 -5.50 10.24 2.21
C ALA A 195 -6.28 9.69 1.02
N GLY A 196 -6.99 8.57 1.15
CA GLY A 196 -7.68 7.91 0.05
C GLY A 196 -6.74 7.17 -0.90
N VAL A 197 -7.24 6.78 -2.07
CA VAL A 197 -6.44 6.03 -3.05
C VAL A 197 -5.47 6.97 -3.74
N ILE A 198 -4.18 6.83 -3.42
CA ILE A 198 -3.08 7.52 -4.10
C ILE A 198 -2.23 6.48 -4.82
N SER A 199 -2.07 6.65 -6.13
CA SER A 199 -1.33 5.74 -7.00
C SER A 199 -0.09 6.43 -7.59
N PHE A 200 0.75 5.66 -8.27
CA PHE A 200 1.94 6.08 -9.03
C PHE A 200 3.17 6.45 -8.20
N ILE A 201 3.04 6.97 -6.97
CA ILE A 201 4.18 7.28 -6.09
C ILE A 201 5.06 6.03 -5.90
N GLY A 202 4.43 4.87 -5.67
CA GLY A 202 5.12 3.60 -5.51
C GLY A 202 5.76 3.04 -6.78
N LEU A 203 5.41 3.55 -7.96
CA LEU A 203 5.97 3.11 -9.24
C LEU A 203 7.08 4.06 -9.70
N VAL A 204 6.79 5.36 -9.73
CA VAL A 204 7.64 6.41 -10.30
C VAL A 204 8.91 6.61 -9.48
N ILE A 205 8.79 6.78 -8.17
CA ILE A 205 9.91 7.16 -7.30
C ILE A 205 11.02 6.11 -7.25
N PRO A 206 10.74 4.83 -6.92
CA PRO A 206 11.80 3.81 -6.95
C PRO A 206 12.40 3.63 -8.35
N HIS A 207 11.61 3.80 -9.42
CA HIS A 207 12.11 3.69 -10.78
C HIS A 207 13.08 4.83 -11.11
N ILE A 208 12.73 6.08 -10.81
CA ILE A 208 13.62 7.24 -10.99
C ILE A 208 14.91 7.06 -10.19
N LEU A 209 14.83 6.64 -8.94
CA LEU A 209 16.02 6.44 -8.11
C LEU A 209 16.93 5.33 -8.67
N ARG A 210 16.37 4.24 -9.21
CA ARG A 210 17.15 3.22 -9.91
C ARG A 210 17.85 3.79 -11.15
N LEU A 211 17.20 4.67 -11.92
CA LEU A 211 17.80 5.35 -13.07
C LEU A 211 18.96 6.29 -12.68
N THR A 212 18.94 6.85 -11.46
CA THR A 212 20.06 7.62 -10.92
C THR A 212 21.25 6.76 -10.43
N GLY A 213 21.15 5.43 -10.54
CA GLY A 213 22.20 4.49 -10.14
C GLY A 213 22.03 3.88 -8.74
N LEU A 214 20.92 4.15 -8.04
CA LEU A 214 20.62 3.50 -6.76
C LEU A 214 20.04 2.10 -6.99
N THR A 215 20.93 1.11 -7.06
CA THR A 215 20.55 -0.31 -7.26
C THR A 215 20.57 -1.12 -5.97
N ASP A 216 21.40 -0.75 -4.99
CA ASP A 216 21.44 -1.40 -3.67
C ASP A 216 20.17 -1.05 -2.88
N GLN A 217 19.39 -2.09 -2.53
CA GLN A 217 18.12 -1.91 -1.83
C GLN A 217 18.27 -1.19 -0.48
N ARG A 218 19.42 -1.30 0.20
CA ARG A 218 19.70 -0.57 1.45
C ARG A 218 19.60 0.94 1.26
N ARG A 219 20.19 1.44 0.17
CA ARG A 219 20.18 2.88 -0.15
C ARG A 219 18.90 3.26 -0.87
N LEU A 220 18.37 2.37 -1.72
CA LEU A 220 17.14 2.62 -2.45
C LEU A 220 15.96 2.85 -1.50
N LEU A 221 15.79 2.03 -0.45
CA LEU A 221 14.66 2.18 0.47
C LEU A 221 14.69 3.50 1.24
N VAL A 222 15.87 3.91 1.71
CA VAL A 222 16.04 5.22 2.38
C VAL A 222 15.81 6.35 1.38
N GLY A 223 16.34 6.23 0.16
CA GLY A 223 16.10 7.19 -0.92
C GLY A 223 14.62 7.31 -1.26
N CYS A 224 13.90 6.19 -1.34
CA CYS A 224 12.45 6.16 -1.62
C CYS A 224 11.66 6.82 -0.49
N ALA A 225 12.02 6.60 0.78
CA ALA A 225 11.35 7.26 1.90
C ALA A 225 11.51 8.79 1.83
N LEU A 226 12.73 9.27 1.54
CA LEU A 226 13.02 10.71 1.44
C LEU A 226 12.38 11.35 0.21
N ALA A 227 12.56 10.76 -0.97
CA ALA A 227 12.00 11.26 -2.22
C ALA A 227 10.47 11.17 -2.24
N GLY A 228 9.91 10.08 -1.72
CA GLY A 228 8.47 9.88 -1.52
C GLY A 228 7.84 10.97 -0.68
N GLY A 229 8.44 11.28 0.47
CA GLY A 229 7.98 12.40 1.28
C GLY A 229 8.04 13.72 0.50
N GLY A 230 9.18 14.01 -0.14
CA GLY A 230 9.38 15.27 -0.87
C GLY A 230 8.40 15.50 -2.02
N ASP A 231 8.21 14.51 -2.89
CA ASP A 231 7.35 14.62 -4.08
C ASP A 231 5.88 14.85 -3.73
N THR A 232 5.40 14.14 -2.70
CA THR A 232 4.01 14.24 -2.25
C THR A 232 3.70 15.59 -1.60
N VAL A 233 4.71 16.29 -1.06
CA VAL A 233 4.54 17.64 -0.49
C VAL A 233 4.41 18.72 -1.57
N ILE A 234 4.97 18.47 -2.75
CA ILE A 234 4.94 19.41 -3.89
C ILE A 234 3.62 19.29 -4.68
N SER A 235 2.92 18.16 -4.52
CA SER A 235 1.65 17.82 -5.19
C SER A 235 0.42 18.31 -4.41
#